data_AF-A0A9E5IKA1-F1
#
_entry.id   AF-A0A9E5IKA1-F1
#
_cell.length_a   1.000
_cell.length_b   1.000
_cell.length_c   1.000
_cell.angle_alpha   90.00
_cell.angle_beta   90.00
_cell.angle_gamma   90.00
#
_symmetry.space_group_name_H-M   'P 1'
#
loop_
_entity.id
_entity.type
_entity.pdbx_description
1 polymer ?
#
loop_
_entity_poly.entity_id
_entity_poly.type
_entity_poly.pdbx_seq_one_letter_code
_entity_poly.pdbx_strand_id
1 'polypeptide(L)'
;MHLNAEHVLRITEELPGVKVTQVAATAQLLKEGATVPFIARYRKEVTGELDEVQITTIRDRLEQLAALDDRRAAILASLKERGLLTDPLAAQ
;
A
#
# COMPACT_ATOMS: atom_id res chain seq x y z
N MET A 1 6.24 -1.75 -6.72
CA MET A 1 5.15 -1.48 -5.78
C MET A 1 3.90 -2.24 -6.24
N HIS A 2 3.54 -3.31 -5.53
CA HIS A 2 2.28 -4.02 -5.80
C HIS A 2 1.13 -3.19 -5.23
N LEU A 3 0.15 -2.85 -6.07
CA LEU A 3 -1.06 -2.18 -5.61
C LEU A 3 -2.06 -3.24 -5.19
N ASN A 4 -2.20 -3.45 -3.88
CA ASN A 4 -3.16 -4.38 -3.29
C ASN A 4 -4.39 -3.59 -2.80
N ALA A 5 -5.59 -4.04 -3.18
CA ALA A 5 -6.85 -3.41 -2.76
C ALA A 5 -7.01 -3.42 -1.23
N GLU A 6 -6.51 -4.46 -0.56
CA GLU A 6 -6.52 -4.54 0.91
C GLU A 6 -5.67 -3.45 1.55
N HIS A 7 -4.52 -3.11 0.95
CA HIS A 7 -3.67 -2.03 1.45
C HIS A 7 -4.37 -0.68 1.37
N VAL A 8 -5.08 -0.42 0.26
CA VAL A 8 -5.84 0.82 0.08
C VAL A 8 -6.91 0.96 1.15
N LEU A 9 -7.66 -0.11 1.42
CA LEU A 9 -8.70 -0.12 2.46
C LEU A 9 -8.10 0.11 3.84
N ARG A 10 -7.05 -0.64 4.20
CA ARG A 10 -6.37 -0.53 5.48
C ARG A 10 -5.81 0.88 5.73
N ILE A 11 -5.16 1.47 4.73
CA ILE A 11 -4.62 2.83 4.83
C ILE A 11 -5.75 3.86 4.99
N THR A 12 -6.90 3.63 4.37
CA THR A 12 -8.07 4.51 4.53
C THR A 12 -8.59 4.46 5.97
N GLU A 13 -8.65 3.28 6.59
CA GLU A 13 -9.06 3.12 7.99
C GLU A 13 -8.09 3.80 8.97
N GLU A 14 -6.81 3.86 8.62
CA GLU A 14 -5.75 4.49 9.42
C GLU A 14 -5.72 6.03 9.29
N LEU A 15 -6.35 6.61 8.25
CA LEU A 15 -6.31 8.03 7.93
C LEU A 15 -7.70 8.69 8.06
N PRO A 16 -8.00 9.36 9.19
CA PRO A 16 -9.27 10.05 9.38
C PRO A 16 -9.53 11.11 8.31
N GLY A 17 -10.73 11.11 7.74
CA GLY A 17 -11.16 12.12 6.76
C GLY A 17 -10.65 11.90 5.33
N VAL A 18 -9.81 10.88 5.09
CA VAL A 18 -9.37 10.50 3.75
C VAL A 18 -10.30 9.42 3.19
N LYS A 19 -10.68 9.53 1.92
CA LYS A 19 -11.55 8.55 1.24
C LYS A 19 -10.72 7.49 0.51
N VAL A 20 -11.30 6.30 0.35
CA VAL A 20 -10.71 5.18 -0.42
C VAL A 20 -10.25 5.62 -1.81
N THR A 21 -11.06 6.43 -2.50
CA THR A 21 -10.73 6.94 -3.84
C THR A 21 -9.49 7.83 -3.86
N GLN A 22 -9.24 8.60 -2.79
CA GLN A 22 -8.08 9.47 -2.68
C GLN A 22 -6.80 8.66 -2.43
N VAL A 23 -6.89 7.63 -1.57
CA VAL A 23 -5.79 6.68 -1.33
C VAL A 23 -5.48 5.92 -2.62
N ALA A 24 -6.50 5.41 -3.30
CA ALA A 24 -6.34 4.67 -4.56
C ALA A 24 -5.70 5.52 -5.66
N ALA A 25 -6.16 6.76 -5.85
CA ALA A 25 -5.59 7.69 -6.82
C ALA A 25 -4.13 8.02 -6.51
N THR A 26 -3.82 8.31 -5.24
CA THR A 26 -2.44 8.58 -4.79
C THR A 26 -1.54 7.37 -5.01
N ALA A 27 -2.01 6.18 -4.64
CA ALA A 27 -1.27 4.93 -4.79
C ALA A 27 -0.99 4.60 -6.26
N GLN A 28 -1.94 4.88 -7.16
CA GLN A 28 -1.76 4.71 -8.60
C GLN A 28 -0.69 5.67 -9.15
N LEU A 29 -0.72 6.95 -8.76
CA LEU A 29 0.28 7.93 -9.17
C LEU A 29 1.69 7.55 -8.67
N LEU A 30 1.82 7.10 -7.42
CA LEU A 30 3.09 6.62 -6.86
C LEU A 30 3.61 5.40 -7.64
N LYS A 31 2.72 4.46 -8.01
CA LYS A 31 3.06 3.31 -8.84
C LYS A 31 3.56 3.71 -10.24
N GLU A 32 3.02 4.78 -10.81
CA GLU A 32 3.46 5.36 -12.08
C GLU A 32 4.77 6.16 -11.97
N GLY A 33 5.37 6.23 -10.77
CA GLY A 33 6.65 6.88 -10.53
C GLY A 33 6.54 8.37 -10.19
N ALA A 34 5.32 8.89 -9.94
CA ALA A 34 5.16 10.25 -9.45
C ALA A 34 5.74 10.39 -8.03
N THR A 35 6.39 11.51 -7.76
CA THR A 35 6.95 11.81 -6.44
C THR A 35 5.93 12.56 -5.57
N VAL A 36 6.10 12.49 -4.24
CA VAL A 36 5.22 13.19 -3.31
C VAL A 36 5.12 14.70 -3.59
N PRO A 37 6.23 15.45 -3.77
CA PRO A 37 6.14 16.88 -4.09
C PRO A 37 5.42 17.14 -5.42
N PHE A 38 5.60 16.24 -6.40
CA PHE A 38 4.91 16.35 -7.68
C PHE A 38 3.40 16.15 -7.53
N ILE A 39 2.97 15.12 -6.80
CA ILE A 39 1.55 14.84 -6.57
C ILE A 39 0.91 16.00 -5.80
N ALA A 40 1.53 16.43 -4.71
CA ALA A 40 1.03 17.51 -3.85
C ALA A 40 0.90 18.85 -4.59
N ARG A 41 1.71 19.08 -5.63
CA ARG A 41 1.70 20.35 -6.38
C ARG A 41 0.90 20.32 -7.67
N TYR A 42 0.89 19.19 -8.38
CA TYR A 42 0.37 19.11 -9.76
C TYR A 42 -0.78 18.11 -9.94
N ARG A 43 -1.14 17.32 -8.91
CA ARG A 43 -2.20 16.31 -8.99
C ARG A 43 -3.25 16.44 -7.88
N LYS A 44 -3.39 17.63 -7.29
CA LYS A 44 -4.34 17.89 -6.19
C LYS A 44 -5.78 17.50 -6.53
N GLU A 45 -6.28 17.90 -7.70
CA GLU A 45 -7.65 17.55 -8.09
C GLU A 45 -7.87 16.04 -8.22
N VAL A 46 -6.85 15.32 -8.71
CA VAL A 46 -6.89 13.85 -8.89
C VAL A 46 -6.89 13.12 -7.55
N THR A 47 -6.15 13.63 -6.56
CA THR A 47 -6.10 13.05 -5.21
C THR A 47 -7.18 13.59 -4.29
N GLY A 48 -8.02 14.53 -4.73
CA GLY A 48 -9.05 15.16 -3.90
C GLY A 48 -8.48 16.15 -2.88
N GLU A 49 -7.51 16.96 -3.28
CA GLU A 49 -6.86 18.01 -2.49
C GLU A 49 -6.08 17.50 -1.27
N LEU A 50 -5.53 16.28 -1.34
CA LEU A 50 -4.63 15.79 -0.29
C LEU A 50 -3.37 16.66 -0.19
N ASP A 51 -2.95 16.93 1.05
CA ASP A 51 -1.71 17.65 1.32
C ASP A 51 -0.47 16.73 1.29
N GLU A 52 0.70 17.35 1.32
CA GLU A 52 1.99 16.66 1.24
C GLU A 52 2.21 15.67 2.40
N VAL A 53 1.67 15.96 3.59
CA VAL A 53 1.80 15.09 4.77
C VAL A 53 0.95 13.84 4.56
N GLN A 54 -0.30 13.99 4.13
CA GLN A 54 -1.21 12.89 3.83
C GLN A 54 -0.64 11.99 2.72
N ILE A 55 -0.13 12.59 1.64
CA ILE A 55 0.47 11.85 0.52
C ILE A 55 1.73 11.10 0.98
N THR A 56 2.56 11.72 1.82
CA THR A 56 3.72 11.08 2.45
C THR A 56 3.31 9.86 3.28
N THR A 57 2.31 10.02 4.15
CA THR A 57 1.81 8.91 4.98
C THR A 57 1.29 7.76 4.12
N ILE A 58 0.52 8.05 3.06
CA ILE A 58 0.03 7.02 2.12
C ILE A 58 1.20 6.26 1.48
N ARG A 59 2.23 6.96 0.98
CA ARG A 59 3.43 6.33 0.41
C ARG A 59 4.10 5.41 1.42
N ASP A 60 4.41 5.91 2.61
CA ASP A 60 5.17 5.17 3.62
C ASP A 60 4.42 3.92 4.08
N ARG A 61 3.09 4.01 4.23
CA ARG A 61 2.25 2.86 4.60
C ARG A 61 2.14 1.83 3.48
N LEU A 62 2.05 2.27 2.23
CA LEU A 62 2.07 1.36 1.08
C LEU A 62 3.39 0.59 1.00
N GLU A 63 4.53 1.26 1.23
CA GLU A 63 5.85 0.62 1.26
C GLU A 63 5.97 -0.38 2.42
N GLN A 64 5.51 -0.01 3.62
CA GLN A 64 5.53 -0.90 4.79
C GLN A 64 4.67 -2.15 4.58
N LEU A 65 3.46 -2.00 4.05
CA LEU A 65 2.56 -3.13 3.80
C LEU A 65 3.11 -4.05 2.70
N ALA A 66 3.67 -3.49 1.62
CA ALA A 66 4.33 -4.29 0.58
C ALA A 66 5.52 -5.08 1.14
N ALA A 67 6.35 -4.47 2.00
CA ALA A 67 7.47 -5.17 2.63
C ALA A 67 7.01 -6.30 3.56
N LEU A 68 5.87 -6.13 4.25
CA LEU A 68 5.27 -7.19 5.06
C LEU A 68 4.76 -8.36 4.20
N ASP A 69 4.09 -8.07 3.08
CA ASP A 69 3.65 -9.08 2.12
C ASP A 69 4.82 -9.86 1.54
N ASP A 70 5.88 -9.18 1.11
CA ASP A 70 7.09 -9.82 0.56
C ASP A 70 7.75 -10.73 1.60
N ARG A 71 7.86 -10.27 2.86
CA ARG A 71 8.39 -11.08 3.96
C ARG A 71 7.51 -12.30 4.23
N ARG A 72 6.19 -12.13 4.20
CA ARG A 72 5.23 -13.23 4.38
C ARG A 72 5.37 -14.28 3.29
N ALA A 73 5.43 -13.84 2.03
CA ALA A 73 5.63 -14.71 0.88
C ALA A 73 6.95 -15.49 0.98
N ALA A 74 8.04 -14.84 1.38
CA ALA A 74 9.33 -15.49 1.58
C ALA A 74 9.30 -16.55 2.69
N ILE A 75 8.61 -16.28 3.81
CA ILE A 75 8.43 -17.25 4.89
C ILE A 75 7.62 -18.46 4.41
N LEU A 76 6.50 -18.24 3.71
CA LEU A 76 5.68 -19.32 3.18
C LEU A 76 6.43 -20.17 2.15
N ALA A 77 7.23 -19.54 1.28
CA ALA A 77 8.09 -20.24 0.34
C ALA A 77 9.12 -21.12 1.07
N SER A 78 9.80 -20.58 2.08
CA SER A 78 10.76 -21.33 2.90
C SER A 78 10.12 -22.52 3.63
N LEU A 79 8.91 -22.35 4.16
CA LEU A 79 8.19 -23.44 4.83
C LEU A 79 7.74 -24.52 3.84
N LYS A 80 7.29 -24.12 2.64
CA LYS A 80 6.92 -25.05 1.57
C LYS A 80 8.12 -25.86 1.09
N GLU A 81 9.26 -25.21 0.86
CA GLU A 81 10.51 -25.88 0.46
C GLU A 81 10.97 -26.91 1.50
N ARG A 82 10.75 -26.64 2.78
CA ARG A 82 11.10 -27.54 3.88
C ARG A 82 10.03 -28.61 4.18
N GLY A 83 8.91 -28.62 3.45
CA GLY A 83 7.78 -29.52 3.72
C GLY A 83 7.08 -29.29 5.05
N LEU A 84 7.26 -28.12 5.66
CA LEU A 84 6.69 -27.74 6.97
C LEU A 84 5.40 -26.94 6.84
N LEU A 85 4.95 -26.68 5.61
CA LEU A 85 3.70 -26.00 5.35
C LEU A 85 2.52 -26.96 5.62
N THR A 86 1.87 -26.81 6.77
CA THR A 86 0.64 -27.52 7.11
C THR A 86 -0.60 -26.73 6.65
N ASP A 87 -1.70 -27.42 6.36
CA ASP A 87 -2.94 -26.83 5.80
C ASP A 87 -3.48 -25.55 6.50
N PRO A 88 -3.40 -25.36 7.84
CA PRO A 88 -3.85 -24.13 8.48
C PRO A 88 -3.00 -22.90 8.17
N LEU A 89 -1.75 -23.10 7.72
CA LEU A 89 -0.78 -22.03 7.48
C LEU A 89 -0.84 -21.46 6.06
N ALA A 90 -1.42 -22.20 5.12
CA ALA A 90 -1.56 -21.80 3.72
C ALA A 90 -2.73 -20.82 3.48
N ALA A 91 -3.68 -20.76 4.40
CA ALA A 91 -4.93 -20.00 4.26
C ALA A 91 -4.97 -18.67 5.04
N GLN A 92 -3.88 -18.29 5.72
CA GLN A 92 -3.80 -17.02 6.44
C GLN A 92 -3.15 -15.95 5.58
#